data_AF-A0AAV1QKP5-F1
#
_entry.id   AF-A0AAV1QKP5-F1
#
_cell.length_a   1.000
_cell.length_b   1.000
_cell.length_c   1.000
_cell.angle_alpha   90.00
_cell.angle_beta   90.00
_cell.angle_gamma   90.00
#
_symmetry.space_group_name_H-M   'P 1'
#
loop_
_entity.id
_entity.type
_entity.pdbx_description
1 polymer ?
#
loop_
_entity_poly.entity_id
_entity_poly.type
_entity_poly.pdbx_seq_one_letter_code
_entity_poly.pdbx_strand_id
1 'polypeptide(L)'
;RIYEEIQKIEANEFHYQEQTDPIEFVENICENMQLFPKDDFLTGDQLMFEYDQEVISAALSLLTPDRSNLLLLSPENEGQCPLREKWFGTCYNMEDIPEEWAQRWAGDFEVNPGLHLPAENKFIATDFTLKEFDCPESEFPVRVVNNERGCLWYKKDNKFKIPKAYIRFNLISPMIQKSPENLVLFDIFVNILAHNLAEPAYEADVAQLEYKLVAGEHGLVIRLKGFNHKLPLLLRLIVDHLADFTAEPGVFSMFSEQLKKTYFNILIKPERLGKYVIHTHTHTHTHTHTHTHTHTHTHTQE
;
A
#
# COMPACT_ATOMS: atom_id res chain seq x y z
N ARG A 1 20.28 -18.88 -0.20
CA ARG A 1 19.92 -17.57 -0.81
C ARG A 1 18.58 -17.01 -0.35
N ILE A 2 17.41 -17.45 -0.86
CA ILE A 2 16.12 -16.80 -0.53
C ILE A 2 15.86 -16.78 0.99
N TYR A 3 16.07 -17.91 1.66
CA TYR A 3 15.98 -17.97 3.12
C TYR A 3 16.91 -16.96 3.82
N GLU A 4 18.17 -16.86 3.39
CA GLU A 4 19.13 -15.91 3.97
C GLU A 4 18.75 -14.44 3.70
N GLU A 5 18.11 -14.16 2.56
CA GLU A 5 17.60 -12.83 2.24
C GLU A 5 16.46 -12.46 3.20
N ILE A 6 15.47 -13.33 3.39
CA ILE A 6 14.36 -13.13 4.33
C ILE A 6 14.88 -13.02 5.76
N GLN A 7 15.77 -13.93 6.17
CA GLN A 7 16.39 -13.90 7.49
C GLN A 7 17.11 -12.58 7.77
N LYS A 8 17.86 -12.04 6.79
CA LYS A 8 18.51 -10.73 6.94
C LYS A 8 17.49 -9.59 7.04
N ILE A 9 16.42 -9.64 6.27
CA ILE A 9 15.35 -8.63 6.31
C ILE A 9 14.74 -8.61 7.72
N GLU A 10 14.31 -9.76 8.23
CA GLU A 10 13.69 -9.86 9.55
C GLU A 10 14.64 -9.46 10.68
N ALA A 11 15.91 -9.90 10.61
CA ALA A 11 16.92 -9.53 11.60
C ALA A 11 17.19 -8.01 11.64
N ASN A 12 17.23 -7.36 10.47
CA ASN A 12 17.39 -5.92 10.38
C ASN A 12 16.14 -5.19 10.89
N GLU A 13 14.95 -5.67 10.58
CA GLU A 13 13.70 -5.05 11.04
C GLU A 13 13.56 -5.15 12.57
N PHE A 14 13.89 -6.30 13.15
CA PHE A 14 13.92 -6.47 14.61
C PHE A 14 14.96 -5.54 15.26
N HIS A 15 16.17 -5.47 14.70
CA HIS A 15 17.24 -4.65 15.28
C HIS A 15 16.93 -3.14 15.24
N TYR A 16 16.22 -2.67 14.21
CA TYR A 16 15.84 -1.26 14.03
C TYR A 16 14.33 -1.04 14.17
N GLN A 17 13.68 -1.87 14.98
CA GLN A 17 12.23 -1.81 15.19
C GLN A 17 11.86 -0.47 15.84
N GLU A 18 10.80 0.15 15.32
CA GLU A 18 10.23 1.34 15.93
C GLU A 18 9.38 0.95 17.15
N GLN A 19 9.28 1.83 18.14
CA GLN A 19 8.36 1.60 19.26
C GLN A 19 6.93 1.54 18.72
N THR A 20 6.26 0.40 18.95
CA THR A 20 4.85 0.18 18.62
C THR A 20 3.94 0.70 19.73
N ASP A 21 2.63 0.71 19.47
CA ASP A 21 1.66 1.07 20.49
C ASP A 21 1.77 0.12 21.70
N PRO A 22 1.77 0.63 22.95
CA PRO A 22 1.93 -0.22 24.13
C PRO A 22 0.86 -1.31 24.27
N ILE A 23 -0.36 -1.09 23.76
CA ILE A 23 -1.44 -2.08 23.83
C ILE A 23 -1.14 -3.23 22.87
N GLU A 24 -0.84 -2.91 21.60
CA GLU A 24 -0.46 -3.90 20.59
C GLU A 24 0.78 -4.70 21.01
N PHE A 25 1.76 -4.04 21.61
CA PHE A 25 2.98 -4.68 22.10
C PHE A 25 2.70 -5.72 23.20
N VAL A 26 1.86 -5.37 24.18
CA VAL A 26 1.50 -6.31 25.27
C VAL A 26 0.67 -7.48 24.74
N GLU A 27 -0.22 -7.22 23.78
CA GLU A 27 -1.04 -8.26 23.14
C GLU A 27 -0.15 -9.28 22.41
N ASN A 28 0.75 -8.82 21.54
CA ASN A 28 1.68 -9.69 20.81
C ASN A 28 2.56 -10.51 21.76
N ILE A 29 3.14 -9.90 22.81
CA ILE A 29 3.94 -10.65 23.77
C ILE A 29 3.10 -11.71 24.49
N CYS A 30 1.87 -11.40 24.90
CA CYS A 30 1.01 -12.36 25.58
C CYS A 30 0.72 -13.60 24.71
N GLU A 31 0.57 -13.42 23.40
CA GLU A 31 0.42 -14.52 22.43
C GLU A 31 1.72 -15.33 22.32
N ASN A 32 2.86 -14.64 22.17
CA ASN A 32 4.18 -15.29 22.09
C ASN A 32 4.50 -16.11 23.34
N MET A 33 4.03 -15.68 24.52
CA MET A 33 4.18 -16.43 25.77
C MET A 33 3.50 -17.80 25.77
N GLN A 34 2.51 -18.03 24.90
CA GLN A 34 1.83 -19.33 24.77
C GLN A 34 2.52 -20.27 23.79
N LEU A 35 3.32 -19.73 22.86
CA LEU A 35 3.89 -20.46 21.72
C LEU A 35 5.39 -20.72 21.88
N PHE A 36 6.12 -19.79 22.47
CA PHE A 36 7.58 -19.78 22.51
C PHE A 36 8.13 -19.98 23.92
N PRO A 37 9.37 -20.48 24.07
CA PRO A 37 10.06 -20.46 25.35
C PRO A 37 10.35 -19.01 25.78
N LYS A 38 10.61 -18.83 27.08
CA LYS A 38 10.83 -17.52 27.70
C LYS A 38 11.87 -16.65 27.00
N ASP A 39 12.96 -17.26 26.52
CA ASP A 39 14.05 -16.54 25.88
C ASP A 39 13.66 -15.98 24.50
N ASP A 40 12.58 -16.51 23.90
CA ASP A 40 12.11 -16.17 22.56
C ASP A 40 10.78 -15.39 22.55
N PHE A 41 10.30 -14.88 23.69
CA PHE A 41 9.05 -14.11 23.75
C PHE A 41 9.06 -12.86 22.84
N LEU A 42 10.24 -12.29 22.58
CA LEU A 42 10.40 -11.09 21.74
C LEU A 42 10.86 -11.41 20.32
N THR A 43 11.35 -12.62 20.08
CA THR A 43 12.07 -12.98 18.84
C THR A 43 11.45 -14.14 18.09
N GLY A 44 10.62 -14.96 18.76
CA GLY A 44 10.15 -16.23 18.22
C GLY A 44 9.21 -16.11 17.03
N ASP A 45 8.41 -15.05 16.97
CA ASP A 45 7.49 -14.77 15.87
C ASP A 45 8.12 -13.99 14.71
N GLN A 46 9.31 -13.40 14.92
CA GLN A 46 9.96 -12.53 13.94
C GLN A 46 11.27 -13.09 13.37
N LEU A 47 12.17 -13.61 14.21
CA LEU A 47 13.49 -14.04 13.78
C LEU A 47 13.47 -15.45 13.17
N MET A 48 14.22 -15.61 12.08
CA MET A 48 14.47 -16.91 11.47
C MET A 48 15.79 -17.49 12.00
N PHE A 49 15.74 -18.63 12.68
CA PHE A 49 16.92 -19.22 13.33
C PHE A 49 17.63 -20.26 12.46
N GLU A 50 16.89 -21.28 12.00
CA GLU A 50 17.43 -22.43 11.28
C GLU A 50 16.73 -22.65 9.93
N TYR A 51 17.52 -23.01 8.92
CA TYR A 51 17.00 -23.44 7.62
C TYR A 51 16.80 -24.95 7.63
N ASP A 52 15.55 -25.37 7.47
CA ASP A 52 15.20 -26.78 7.34
C ASP A 52 14.51 -27.04 5.99
N GLN A 53 15.22 -27.73 5.10
CA GLN A 53 14.71 -28.10 3.79
C GLN A 53 13.60 -29.16 3.88
N GLU A 54 13.64 -30.05 4.88
CA GLU A 54 12.65 -31.12 5.04
C GLU A 54 11.29 -30.53 5.40
N VAL A 55 11.25 -29.53 6.30
CA VAL A 55 10.02 -28.81 6.65
C VAL A 55 9.41 -28.11 5.44
N ILE A 56 10.22 -27.42 4.64
CA ILE A 56 9.75 -26.76 3.41
C ILE A 56 9.21 -27.79 2.42
N SER A 57 9.92 -28.90 2.22
CA SER A 57 9.52 -29.97 1.30
C SER A 57 8.24 -30.66 1.77
N ALA A 58 8.09 -30.87 3.08
CA ALA A 58 6.89 -31.44 3.68
C ALA A 58 5.68 -30.52 3.47
N ALA A 59 5.83 -29.21 3.71
CA ALA A 59 4.76 -28.25 3.46
C ALA A 59 4.37 -28.20 1.97
N LEU A 60 5.36 -28.15 1.06
CA LEU A 60 5.12 -28.17 -0.39
C LEU A 60 4.39 -29.44 -0.85
N SER A 61 4.67 -30.59 -0.23
CA SER A 61 4.00 -31.86 -0.56
C SER A 61 2.50 -31.86 -0.24
N LEU A 62 2.03 -30.94 0.60
CA LEU A 62 0.61 -30.77 0.93
C LEU A 62 -0.11 -29.82 -0.03
N LEU A 63 0.62 -29.02 -0.82
CA LEU A 63 0.07 -28.03 -1.75
C LEU A 63 -0.32 -28.69 -3.07
N THR A 64 -1.26 -29.62 -3.00
CA THR A 64 -1.76 -30.38 -4.15
C THR A 64 -3.24 -30.05 -4.43
N PRO A 65 -3.68 -30.12 -5.70
CA PRO A 65 -5.06 -29.79 -6.08
C PRO A 65 -6.13 -30.62 -5.35
N ASP A 66 -5.84 -31.89 -5.05
CA ASP A 66 -6.74 -32.80 -4.31
C ASP A 66 -6.94 -32.40 -2.84
N ARG A 67 -6.04 -31.60 -2.28
CA ARG A 67 -6.11 -31.07 -0.90
C ARG A 67 -6.63 -29.64 -0.84
N SER A 68 -6.95 -29.05 -1.99
CA SER A 68 -7.37 -27.65 -2.09
C SER A 68 -8.87 -27.47 -1.87
N ASN A 69 -9.24 -26.36 -1.24
CA ASN A 69 -10.62 -25.86 -1.18
C ASN A 69 -10.70 -24.59 -2.01
N LEU A 70 -11.51 -24.60 -3.07
CA LEU A 70 -11.67 -23.45 -3.96
C LEU A 70 -12.91 -22.64 -3.56
N LEU A 71 -12.70 -21.38 -3.20
CA LEU A 71 -13.77 -20.44 -2.86
C LEU A 71 -13.93 -19.41 -3.97
N LEU A 72 -15.06 -19.44 -4.68
CA LEU A 72 -15.39 -18.50 -5.75
C LEU A 72 -16.38 -17.46 -5.23
N LEU A 73 -15.98 -16.19 -5.22
CA LEU A 73 -16.79 -15.06 -4.76
C LEU A 73 -17.11 -14.16 -5.96
N SER A 74 -18.39 -14.08 -6.32
CA SER A 74 -18.85 -13.32 -7.48
C SER A 74 -20.31 -12.85 -7.26
N PRO A 75 -20.61 -11.56 -7.48
CA PRO A 75 -21.99 -11.06 -7.47
C PRO A 75 -22.89 -11.75 -8.51
N GLU A 76 -22.32 -12.24 -9.60
CA GLU A 76 -23.03 -12.92 -10.68
C GLU A 76 -23.64 -14.27 -10.24
N ASN A 77 -23.23 -14.80 -9.08
CA ASN A 77 -23.81 -16.01 -8.48
C ASN A 77 -25.08 -15.73 -7.66
N GLU A 78 -25.58 -14.49 -7.65
CA GLU A 78 -26.84 -14.16 -6.98
C GLU A 78 -28.00 -15.02 -7.54
N GLY A 79 -28.76 -15.65 -6.63
CA GLY A 79 -29.84 -16.58 -6.99
C GLY A 79 -29.38 -18.02 -7.31
N GLN A 80 -28.08 -18.28 -7.44
CA GLN A 80 -27.51 -19.62 -7.69
C GLN A 80 -26.99 -20.29 -6.42
N CYS A 81 -27.09 -19.61 -5.27
CA CYS A 81 -26.60 -20.05 -3.96
C CYS A 81 -27.77 -20.45 -3.05
N PRO A 82 -28.20 -21.73 -3.03
CA PRO A 82 -29.37 -22.16 -2.26
C PRO A 82 -29.09 -22.28 -0.75
N LEU A 83 -27.84 -22.48 -0.36
CA LEU A 83 -27.46 -22.65 1.04
C LEU A 83 -27.30 -21.30 1.72
N ARG A 84 -27.56 -21.27 3.03
CA ARG A 84 -27.36 -20.09 3.86
C ARG A 84 -26.54 -20.45 5.08
N GLU A 85 -25.47 -19.69 5.30
CA GLU A 85 -24.70 -19.75 6.53
C GLU A 85 -25.57 -19.27 7.72
N LYS A 86 -25.38 -19.88 8.88
CA LYS A 86 -26.27 -19.73 10.05
C LYS A 86 -26.24 -18.34 10.68
N TRP A 87 -25.07 -17.72 10.79
CA TRP A 87 -24.85 -16.55 11.64
C TRP A 87 -24.97 -15.23 10.87
N PHE A 88 -24.34 -15.15 9.72
CA PHE A 88 -24.33 -13.98 8.84
C PHE A 88 -25.37 -14.08 7.72
N GLY A 89 -25.96 -15.27 7.52
CA GLY A 89 -26.95 -15.47 6.46
C GLY A 89 -26.37 -15.45 5.06
N THR A 90 -25.03 -15.54 4.93
CA THR A 90 -24.32 -15.53 3.65
C THR A 90 -24.84 -16.67 2.78
N CYS A 91 -25.35 -16.33 1.60
CA CYS A 91 -25.79 -17.33 0.63
C CYS A 91 -24.56 -17.94 -0.05
N TYR A 92 -24.48 -19.27 -0.10
CA TYR A 92 -23.41 -19.98 -0.79
C TYR A 92 -23.93 -21.24 -1.49
N ASN A 93 -23.07 -21.85 -2.29
CA ASN A 93 -23.26 -23.16 -2.84
C ASN A 93 -21.99 -24.00 -2.59
N MET A 94 -22.13 -25.32 -2.55
CA MET A 94 -21.02 -26.23 -2.39
C MET A 94 -21.18 -27.35 -3.41
N GLU A 95 -20.13 -27.56 -4.19
CA GLU A 95 -20.08 -28.57 -5.23
C GLU A 95 -18.72 -29.26 -5.19
N ASP A 96 -18.70 -30.56 -5.49
CA ASP A 96 -17.47 -31.28 -5.66
C ASP A 96 -16.78 -30.82 -6.94
N ILE A 97 -15.44 -30.84 -6.93
CA ILE A 97 -14.64 -30.49 -8.10
C ILE A 97 -14.95 -31.51 -9.22
N PRO A 98 -15.38 -31.05 -10.41
CA PRO A 98 -15.67 -31.97 -11.50
C PRO A 98 -14.46 -32.82 -11.88
N GLU A 99 -14.70 -34.10 -12.16
CA GLU A 99 -13.66 -35.08 -12.47
C GLU A 99 -12.75 -34.67 -13.64
N GLU A 100 -13.26 -33.89 -14.61
CA GLU A 100 -12.47 -33.31 -15.70
C GLU A 100 -11.30 -32.45 -15.17
N TRP A 101 -11.56 -31.63 -14.14
CA TRP A 101 -10.54 -30.77 -13.54
C TRP A 101 -9.55 -31.57 -12.70
N ALA A 102 -10.04 -32.53 -11.92
CA ALA A 102 -9.19 -33.43 -11.14
C ALA A 102 -8.20 -34.18 -12.05
N GLN A 103 -8.67 -34.71 -13.19
CA GLN A 103 -7.82 -35.40 -14.16
C GLN A 103 -6.83 -34.45 -14.85
N ARG A 104 -7.26 -33.23 -15.20
CA ARG A 104 -6.37 -32.23 -15.79
C ARG A 104 -5.25 -31.84 -14.82
N TRP A 105 -5.57 -31.63 -13.56
CA TRP A 105 -4.59 -31.21 -12.56
C TRP A 105 -3.69 -32.34 -12.07
N ALA A 106 -4.11 -33.59 -12.19
CA ALA A 106 -3.29 -34.77 -11.89
C ALA A 106 -2.24 -35.09 -12.99
N GLY A 107 -2.33 -34.42 -14.15
CA GLY A 107 -1.37 -34.60 -15.24
C GLY A 107 -0.03 -33.90 -15.00
N ASP A 108 1.02 -34.37 -15.70
CA ASP A 108 2.28 -33.65 -15.79
C ASP A 108 2.12 -32.43 -16.69
N PHE A 109 2.25 -31.24 -16.09
CA PHE A 109 2.29 -29.99 -16.84
C PHE A 109 3.71 -29.71 -17.34
N GLU A 110 3.83 -29.23 -18.57
CA GLU A 110 5.09 -28.63 -19.01
C GLU A 110 5.40 -27.43 -18.12
N VAL A 111 6.64 -27.37 -17.64
CA VAL A 111 7.10 -26.25 -16.81
C VAL A 111 7.00 -24.97 -17.63
N ASN A 112 6.14 -24.06 -17.19
CA ASN A 112 5.99 -22.77 -17.83
C ASN A 112 7.29 -21.97 -17.67
N PRO A 113 8.01 -21.60 -18.75
CA PRO A 113 9.28 -20.87 -18.65
C PRO A 113 9.12 -19.46 -18.06
N GLY A 114 7.90 -18.91 -18.04
CA GLY A 114 7.59 -17.65 -17.35
C GLY A 114 7.52 -17.77 -15.82
N LEU A 115 7.46 -18.99 -15.27
CA LEU A 115 7.51 -19.21 -13.83
C LEU A 115 8.95 -19.52 -13.41
N HIS A 116 9.60 -18.55 -12.79
CA HIS A 116 10.96 -18.69 -12.29
C HIS A 116 11.06 -18.16 -10.86
N LEU A 117 12.11 -18.59 -10.14
CA LEU A 117 12.42 -18.02 -8.85
C LEU A 117 12.81 -16.54 -8.99
N PRO A 118 12.54 -15.71 -7.97
CA PRO A 118 12.90 -14.30 -8.00
C PRO A 118 14.42 -14.12 -8.11
N ALA A 119 14.86 -12.99 -8.67
CA ALA A 119 16.26 -12.62 -8.70
C ALA A 119 16.78 -12.26 -7.29
N GLU A 120 18.03 -11.81 -7.19
CA GLU A 120 18.57 -11.26 -5.95
C GLU A 120 17.94 -9.88 -5.69
N ASN A 121 17.38 -9.71 -4.49
CA ASN A 121 16.70 -8.48 -4.13
C ASN A 121 17.71 -7.33 -3.88
N LYS A 122 17.77 -6.39 -4.83
CA LYS A 122 18.65 -5.21 -4.80
C LYS A 122 18.27 -4.15 -3.75
N PHE A 123 17.08 -4.25 -3.16
CA PHE A 123 16.54 -3.31 -2.18
C PHE A 123 16.87 -3.69 -0.73
N ILE A 124 17.48 -4.84 -0.48
CA ILE A 124 17.95 -5.20 0.86
C ILE A 124 19.04 -4.21 1.30
N ALA A 125 18.82 -3.55 2.43
CA ALA A 125 19.76 -2.58 2.98
C ALA A 125 20.98 -3.28 3.60
N THR A 126 22.17 -2.78 3.26
CA THR A 126 23.45 -3.25 3.85
C THR A 126 24.21 -2.16 4.60
N ASP A 127 23.80 -0.89 4.44
CA ASP A 127 24.37 0.26 5.11
C ASP A 127 23.33 0.84 6.07
N PHE A 128 23.67 0.79 7.35
CA PHE A 128 22.86 1.30 8.46
C PHE A 128 23.57 2.43 9.22
N THR A 129 24.61 3.01 8.61
CA THR A 129 25.38 4.07 9.25
C THR A 129 24.52 5.31 9.48
N LEU A 130 24.49 5.77 10.73
CA LEU A 130 23.82 7.02 11.07
C LEU A 130 24.65 8.19 10.56
N LYS A 131 24.04 9.05 9.76
CA LYS A 131 24.71 10.23 9.22
C LYS A 131 24.97 11.25 10.33
N GLU A 132 26.17 11.81 10.38
CA GLU A 132 26.53 12.90 11.31
C GLU A 132 25.68 14.16 11.10
N PHE A 133 25.47 14.94 12.16
CA PHE A 133 24.72 16.19 12.08
C PHE A 133 25.44 17.19 11.18
N ASP A 134 24.82 17.47 10.04
CA ASP A 134 25.24 18.41 9.01
C ASP A 134 24.41 19.72 9.05
N CYS A 135 23.42 19.78 9.93
CA CYS A 135 22.55 20.94 10.14
C CYS A 135 22.36 21.24 11.64
N PRO A 136 22.03 22.48 12.02
CA PRO A 136 21.65 22.81 13.39
C PRO A 136 20.47 21.96 13.86
N GLU A 137 20.50 21.53 15.12
CA GLU A 137 19.36 20.84 15.71
C GLU A 137 18.13 21.76 15.74
N SER A 138 16.98 21.21 15.37
CA SER A 138 15.70 21.91 15.38
C SER A 138 14.60 21.00 15.91
N GLU A 139 13.74 21.56 16.75
CA GLU A 139 12.56 20.86 17.26
C GLU A 139 11.56 20.54 16.13
N PHE A 140 11.45 21.43 15.14
CA PHE A 140 10.50 21.34 14.02
C PHE A 140 11.22 21.27 12.65
N PRO A 141 10.56 20.80 11.59
CA PRO A 141 11.11 20.87 10.24
C PRO A 141 11.47 22.30 9.82
N VAL A 142 12.64 22.47 9.24
CA VAL A 142 13.14 23.76 8.74
C VAL A 142 13.04 23.79 7.23
N ARG A 143 12.63 24.92 6.67
CA ARG A 143 12.59 25.11 5.21
C ARG A 143 14.00 25.35 4.68
N VAL A 144 14.53 24.39 3.93
CA VAL A 144 15.90 24.43 3.38
C VAL A 144 15.95 24.86 1.92
N VAL A 145 14.85 24.68 1.18
CA VAL A 145 14.70 25.19 -0.19
C VAL A 145 13.36 25.91 -0.30
N ASN A 146 13.37 27.07 -0.96
CA ASN A 146 12.17 27.81 -1.32
C ASN A 146 12.40 28.57 -2.63
N ASN A 147 11.77 28.11 -3.71
CA ASN A 147 11.88 28.73 -5.02
C ASN A 147 10.56 28.57 -5.80
N GLU A 148 10.53 29.05 -7.04
CA GLU A 148 9.35 28.99 -7.91
C GLU A 148 8.86 27.55 -8.21
N ARG A 149 9.74 26.54 -8.08
CA ARG A 149 9.39 25.12 -8.29
C ARG A 149 8.84 24.45 -7.04
N GLY A 150 8.95 25.09 -5.86
CA GLY A 150 8.37 24.59 -4.62
C GLY A 150 9.23 24.84 -3.37
N CYS A 151 8.86 24.16 -2.29
CA CYS A 151 9.54 24.24 -1.01
C CYS A 151 9.95 22.86 -0.49
N LEU A 152 11.12 22.79 0.15
CA LEU A 152 11.62 21.59 0.83
C LEU A 152 11.75 21.88 2.32
N TRP A 153 11.10 21.04 3.12
CA TRP A 153 11.22 21.03 4.57
C TRP A 153 12.04 19.83 5.00
N TYR A 154 13.02 20.05 5.86
CA TYR A 154 13.92 19.01 6.33
C TYR A 154 14.00 19.05 7.86
N LYS A 155 13.96 17.87 8.45
CA LYS A 155 14.27 17.64 9.86
C LYS A 155 15.11 16.38 9.95
N LYS A 156 16.32 16.50 10.49
CA LYS A 156 17.12 15.34 10.85
C LYS A 156 16.57 14.74 12.14
N ASP A 157 16.47 13.42 12.20
CA ASP A 157 16.07 12.74 13.43
C ASP A 157 17.15 12.90 14.51
N ASN A 158 16.73 13.34 15.69
CA ASN A 158 17.54 13.46 16.89
C ASN A 158 16.98 12.64 18.07
N LYS A 159 15.84 11.96 17.88
CA LYS A 159 15.12 11.25 18.94
C LYS A 159 15.30 9.73 18.84
N PHE A 160 15.07 9.16 17.66
CA PHE A 160 15.00 7.71 17.50
C PHE A 160 16.35 7.09 17.12
N LYS A 161 17.19 7.85 16.40
CA LYS A 161 18.54 7.47 15.97
C LYS A 161 18.57 6.12 15.25
N ILE A 162 17.59 5.92 14.37
CA ILE A 162 17.46 4.73 13.52
C ILE A 162 17.81 5.08 12.06
N PRO A 163 18.33 4.13 11.26
CA PRO A 163 18.68 4.32 9.85
C PRO A 163 17.44 4.30 8.94
N LYS A 164 16.35 4.90 9.38
CA LYS A 164 15.10 5.02 8.63
C LYS A 164 14.85 6.48 8.29
N ALA A 165 14.23 6.73 7.14
CA ALA A 165 13.82 8.07 6.73
C ALA A 165 12.41 8.09 6.19
N TYR A 166 11.78 9.25 6.31
CA TYR A 166 10.42 9.50 5.87
C TYR A 166 10.47 10.61 4.82
N ILE A 167 10.03 10.30 3.60
CA ILE A 167 10.06 11.23 2.48
C ILE A 167 8.64 11.42 1.99
N ARG A 168 8.23 12.69 1.87
CA ARG A 168 6.91 13.05 1.37
C ARG A 168 7.03 14.10 0.28
N PHE A 169 6.53 13.77 -0.90
CA PHE A 169 6.35 14.71 -2.00
C PHE A 169 4.87 15.01 -2.20
N ASN A 170 4.54 16.28 -2.40
CA ASN A 170 3.22 16.73 -2.84
C ASN A 170 3.41 17.46 -4.18
N LEU A 171 3.03 16.81 -5.28
CA LEU A 171 3.11 17.36 -6.63
C LEU A 171 1.80 18.05 -6.96
N ILE A 172 1.79 19.38 -6.95
CA ILE A 172 0.58 20.18 -7.06
C ILE A 172 0.28 20.49 -8.53
N SER A 173 -0.96 20.28 -8.97
CA SER A 173 -1.41 20.65 -10.32
C SER A 173 -2.80 21.31 -10.29
N PRO A 174 -2.93 22.54 -10.82
CA PRO A 174 -4.24 23.21 -10.89
C PRO A 174 -5.18 22.56 -11.90
N MET A 175 -4.71 21.64 -12.76
CA MET A 175 -5.56 20.99 -13.77
C MET A 175 -6.59 20.05 -13.16
N ILE A 176 -6.28 19.44 -12.01
CA ILE A 176 -7.10 18.39 -11.38
C ILE A 176 -8.48 18.93 -11.02
N GLN A 177 -8.55 20.15 -10.48
CA GLN A 177 -9.79 20.79 -10.01
C GLN A 177 -10.56 21.56 -11.09
N LYS A 178 -10.09 21.56 -12.35
CA LYS A 178 -10.75 22.32 -13.43
C LYS A 178 -12.11 21.73 -13.82
N SER A 179 -12.28 20.42 -13.71
CA SER A 179 -13.51 19.73 -14.07
C SER A 179 -13.62 18.40 -13.31
N PRO A 180 -14.85 17.88 -13.12
CA PRO A 180 -15.05 16.54 -12.59
C PRO A 180 -14.36 15.46 -13.44
N GLU A 181 -14.32 15.67 -14.77
CA GLU A 181 -13.62 14.78 -15.70
C GLU A 181 -12.13 14.68 -15.37
N ASN A 182 -11.45 15.81 -15.15
CA ASN A 182 -10.03 15.81 -14.79
C ASN A 182 -9.75 15.12 -13.46
N LEU A 183 -10.65 15.27 -12.49
CA LEU A 183 -10.54 14.59 -11.20
C LEU A 183 -10.64 13.07 -11.39
N VAL A 184 -11.62 12.59 -12.14
CA VAL A 184 -11.78 11.15 -12.42
C VAL A 184 -10.60 10.60 -13.23
N LEU A 185 -10.13 11.34 -14.25
CA LEU A 185 -8.94 10.95 -15.02
C LEU A 185 -7.69 10.89 -14.13
N PHE A 186 -7.55 11.80 -13.17
CA PHE A 186 -6.45 11.79 -12.22
C PHE A 186 -6.54 10.60 -11.26
N ASP A 187 -7.73 10.26 -10.75
CA ASP A 187 -7.94 9.05 -9.96
C ASP A 187 -7.56 7.79 -10.76
N ILE A 188 -8.01 7.68 -12.02
CA ILE A 188 -7.64 6.57 -12.90
C ILE A 188 -6.11 6.52 -13.08
N PHE A 189 -5.49 7.65 -13.38
CA PHE A 189 -4.03 7.77 -13.54
C PHE A 189 -3.27 7.26 -12.31
N VAL A 190 -3.63 7.68 -11.10
CA VAL A 190 -2.94 7.25 -9.87
C VAL A 190 -3.13 5.77 -9.61
N ASN A 191 -4.32 5.22 -9.86
CA ASN A 191 -4.58 3.78 -9.70
C ASN A 191 -3.77 2.94 -10.70
N ILE A 192 -3.71 3.35 -11.97
CA ILE A 192 -2.90 2.65 -12.99
C ILE A 192 -1.41 2.78 -12.66
N LEU A 193 -0.95 3.95 -12.22
CA LEU A 193 0.45 4.13 -11.83
C LEU A 193 0.82 3.22 -10.65
N ALA A 194 -0.05 3.11 -9.65
CA ALA A 194 0.15 2.20 -8.53
C ALA A 194 0.18 0.73 -8.97
N HIS A 195 -0.69 0.35 -9.92
CA HIS A 195 -0.70 -0.99 -10.51
C HIS A 195 0.58 -1.31 -11.28
N ASN A 196 1.01 -0.41 -12.17
CA ASN A 196 2.24 -0.57 -12.95
C ASN A 196 3.48 -0.66 -12.06
N LEU A 197 3.46 -0.05 -10.87
CA LEU A 197 4.54 -0.10 -9.90
C LEU A 197 4.49 -1.32 -8.98
N ALA A 198 3.36 -2.04 -8.89
CA ALA A 198 3.17 -3.10 -7.90
C ALA A 198 4.20 -4.23 -8.07
N GLU A 199 4.42 -4.69 -9.30
CA GLU A 199 5.42 -5.72 -9.58
C GLU A 199 6.86 -5.19 -9.50
N PRO A 200 7.25 -4.08 -10.17
CA PRO A 200 8.62 -3.56 -10.09
C PRO A 200 9.08 -3.13 -8.69
N ALA A 201 8.16 -2.68 -7.84
CA ALA A 201 8.45 -2.25 -6.48
C ALA A 201 8.23 -3.36 -5.42
N TYR A 202 7.77 -4.55 -5.83
CA TYR A 202 7.52 -5.67 -4.90
C TYR A 202 8.76 -6.05 -4.08
N GLU A 203 9.93 -6.12 -4.74
CA GLU A 203 11.19 -6.39 -4.04
C GLU A 203 11.53 -5.31 -3.00
N ALA A 204 11.14 -4.06 -3.23
CA ALA A 204 11.34 -2.98 -2.27
C ALA A 204 10.44 -3.15 -1.04
N ASP A 205 9.17 -3.51 -1.26
CA ASP A 205 8.19 -3.78 -0.20
C ASP A 205 8.65 -4.94 0.70
N VAL A 206 9.07 -6.06 0.08
CA VAL A 206 9.67 -7.20 0.80
C VAL A 206 10.91 -6.79 1.60
N ALA A 207 11.70 -5.84 1.10
CA ALA A 207 12.87 -5.30 1.79
C ALA A 207 12.54 -4.20 2.82
N GLN A 208 11.28 -4.10 3.28
CA GLN A 208 10.81 -3.14 4.29
C GLN A 208 10.92 -1.67 3.84
N LEU A 209 10.76 -1.43 2.54
CA LEU A 209 10.62 -0.08 1.98
C LEU A 209 9.17 0.15 1.57
N GLU A 210 8.45 0.89 2.40
CA GLU A 210 7.07 1.25 2.15
C GLU A 210 7.00 2.44 1.18
N TYR A 211 6.08 2.36 0.21
CA TYR A 211 5.66 3.51 -0.56
C TYR A 211 4.14 3.59 -0.66
N LYS A 212 3.62 4.81 -0.82
CA LYS A 212 2.21 5.05 -1.04
C LYS A 212 2.00 6.20 -2.00
N LEU A 213 1.19 5.93 -3.03
CA LEU A 213 0.71 6.93 -3.98
C LEU A 213 -0.74 7.25 -3.64
N VAL A 214 -1.05 8.52 -3.46
CA VAL A 214 -2.41 8.97 -3.11
C VAL A 214 -2.78 10.14 -4.00
N ALA A 215 -3.95 10.03 -4.64
CA ALA A 215 -4.61 11.16 -5.28
C ALA A 215 -5.11 12.10 -4.18
N GLY A 216 -4.49 13.27 -4.07
CA GLY A 216 -4.94 14.35 -3.19
C GLY A 216 -5.80 15.35 -3.97
N GLU A 217 -6.50 16.21 -3.23
CA GLU A 217 -7.40 17.22 -3.80
C GLU A 217 -6.72 18.15 -4.80
N HIS A 218 -5.44 18.48 -4.57
CA HIS A 218 -4.69 19.43 -5.40
C HIS A 218 -3.49 18.79 -6.12
N GLY A 219 -3.31 17.47 -6.06
CA GLY A 219 -2.07 16.87 -6.55
C GLY A 219 -1.82 15.42 -6.17
N LEU A 220 -0.70 14.89 -6.65
CA LEU A 220 -0.20 13.56 -6.31
C LEU A 220 0.63 13.63 -5.03
N VAL A 221 0.28 12.80 -4.06
CA VAL A 221 1.07 12.62 -2.83
C VAL A 221 1.84 11.33 -2.94
N ILE A 222 3.17 11.42 -2.88
CA ILE A 222 4.09 10.28 -2.84
C ILE A 222 4.66 10.23 -1.42
N ARG A 223 4.47 9.11 -0.73
CA ARG A 223 5.04 8.84 0.60
C ARG A 223 6.00 7.68 0.47
N LEU A 224 7.18 7.81 1.06
CA LEU A 224 8.15 6.74 1.18
C LEU A 224 8.63 6.66 2.64
N LYS A 225 8.79 5.45 3.14
CA LYS A 225 9.33 5.15 4.47
C LYS A 225 10.20 3.90 4.38
N GLY A 226 11.26 3.83 5.17
CA GLY A 226 12.08 2.63 5.33
C GLY A 226 13.56 2.96 5.48
N PHE A 227 14.41 1.97 5.28
CA PHE A 227 15.86 2.11 5.42
C PHE A 227 16.46 3.12 4.43
N ASN A 228 17.15 4.14 4.94
CA ASN A 228 17.57 5.31 4.15
C ASN A 228 18.53 4.99 3.01
N HIS A 229 19.25 3.86 3.07
CA HIS A 229 20.20 3.43 2.05
C HIS A 229 19.53 3.19 0.69
N LYS A 230 18.33 2.60 0.67
CA LYS A 230 17.68 2.13 -0.57
C LYS A 230 16.47 2.96 -0.99
N LEU A 231 16.02 3.91 -0.15
CA LEU A 231 14.98 4.88 -0.51
C LEU A 231 15.25 5.68 -1.80
N PRO A 232 16.47 6.15 -2.10
CA PRO A 232 16.74 6.85 -3.36
C PRO A 232 16.53 5.97 -4.60
N LEU A 233 16.81 4.67 -4.50
CA LEU A 233 16.59 3.71 -5.58
C LEU A 233 15.10 3.52 -5.85
N LEU A 234 14.29 3.39 -4.79
CA LEU A 234 12.83 3.27 -4.89
C LEU A 234 12.21 4.57 -5.43
N LEU A 235 12.66 5.73 -4.96
CA LEU A 235 12.18 7.02 -5.48
C LEU A 235 12.48 7.15 -6.97
N ARG A 236 13.67 6.75 -7.42
CA ARG A 236 14.02 6.77 -8.85
C ARG A 236 13.11 5.85 -9.65
N LEU A 237 12.86 4.63 -9.19
CA LEU A 237 11.91 3.71 -9.82
C LEU A 237 10.53 4.35 -10.01
N ILE A 238 10.00 5.00 -8.97
CA ILE A 238 8.70 5.69 -9.02
C ILE A 238 8.72 6.85 -10.02
N VAL A 239 9.78 7.67 -10.00
CA VAL A 239 9.90 8.83 -10.91
C VAL A 239 10.04 8.38 -12.36
N ASP A 240 10.79 7.32 -12.63
CA ASP A 240 10.95 6.75 -13.97
C ASP A 240 9.60 6.23 -14.50
N HIS A 241 8.82 5.49 -13.69
CA HIS A 241 7.46 5.05 -14.07
C HIS A 241 6.45 6.19 -14.18
N LEU A 242 6.64 7.27 -13.44
CA LEU A 242 5.82 8.47 -13.55
C LEU A 242 6.11 9.21 -14.88
N ALA A 243 7.38 9.26 -15.30
CA ALA A 243 7.81 9.91 -16.53
C ALA A 243 7.43 9.10 -17.77
N ASP A 244 7.61 7.78 -17.71
CA ASP A 244 7.33 6.83 -18.79
C ASP A 244 5.93 6.20 -18.66
N PHE A 245 4.98 6.91 -18.03
CA PHE A 245 3.66 6.38 -17.73
C PHE A 245 2.92 5.91 -18.99
N THR A 246 2.46 4.66 -18.97
CA THR A 246 1.60 4.07 -20.01
C THR A 246 0.37 3.43 -19.41
N ALA A 247 -0.76 3.52 -20.12
CA ALA A 247 -2.01 2.86 -19.76
C ALA A 247 -2.46 1.97 -20.92
N GLU A 248 -2.34 0.64 -20.74
CA GLU A 248 -2.92 -0.31 -21.69
C GLU A 248 -4.46 -0.19 -21.68
N PRO A 249 -5.14 -0.24 -22.84
CA PRO A 249 -6.60 -0.11 -22.89
C PRO A 249 -7.37 -1.06 -21.97
N GLY A 250 -6.90 -2.30 -21.81
CA GLY A 250 -7.51 -3.28 -20.90
C GLY A 250 -7.42 -2.85 -19.44
N VAL A 251 -6.22 -2.43 -19.00
CA VAL A 251 -5.97 -1.92 -17.65
C VAL A 251 -6.78 -0.65 -17.38
N PHE A 252 -6.84 0.26 -18.35
CA PHE A 252 -7.66 1.47 -18.24
C PHE A 252 -9.15 1.14 -18.06
N SER A 253 -9.69 0.20 -18.84
CA SER A 253 -11.08 -0.23 -18.73
C SER A 253 -11.35 -0.89 -17.37
N MET A 254 -10.44 -1.74 -16.90
CA MET A 254 -10.52 -2.39 -15.58
C MET A 254 -10.62 -1.36 -14.45
N PHE A 255 -9.70 -0.38 -14.41
CA PHE A 255 -9.71 0.65 -13.38
C PHE A 255 -10.89 1.62 -13.49
N SER A 256 -11.38 1.87 -14.71
CA SER A 256 -12.60 2.66 -14.91
C SER A 256 -13.82 1.98 -14.29
N GLU A 257 -14.00 0.67 -14.51
CA GLU A 257 -15.09 -0.09 -13.89
C GLU A 257 -14.94 -0.19 -12.36
N GLN A 258 -13.72 -0.41 -11.88
CA GLN A 258 -13.43 -0.46 -10.45
C GLN A 258 -13.73 0.89 -9.75
N LEU A 259 -13.41 2.02 -10.39
CA LEU A 259 -13.70 3.34 -9.84
C LEU A 259 -15.20 3.63 -9.83
N LYS A 260 -15.96 3.21 -10.86
CA LYS A 260 -17.44 3.31 -10.84
C LYS A 260 -18.02 2.59 -9.61
N LYS A 261 -17.59 1.35 -9.37
CA LYS A 261 -18.00 0.57 -8.18
C LYS A 261 -17.60 1.27 -6.89
N THR A 262 -16.39 1.83 -6.84
CA THR A 262 -15.87 2.55 -5.67
C THR A 262 -16.71 3.79 -5.36
N TYR A 263 -17.00 4.63 -6.35
CA TYR A 263 -17.85 5.81 -6.17
C TYR A 263 -19.27 5.43 -5.76
N PHE A 264 -19.86 4.40 -6.38
CA PHE A 264 -21.17 3.90 -5.98
C PHE A 264 -21.17 3.43 -4.51
N ASN A 265 -20.17 2.63 -4.12
CA ASN A 265 -20.01 2.14 -2.75
C ASN A 265 -19.79 3.27 -1.73
N ILE A 266 -19.16 4.37 -2.13
CA ILE A 266 -18.99 5.55 -1.28
C ILE A 266 -20.34 6.23 -1.03
N LEU A 267 -21.21 6.32 -2.05
CA LEU A 267 -22.51 6.98 -1.96
C LEU A 267 -23.52 6.23 -1.09
N ILE A 268 -23.49 4.89 -1.12
CA ILE A 268 -24.45 4.06 -0.37
C ILE A 268 -24.09 3.88 1.12
N LYS A 269 -22.86 4.19 1.53
CA LYS A 269 -22.42 4.06 2.94
C LYS A 269 -22.94 5.26 3.77
N PRO A 270 -23.89 5.06 4.71
CA PRO A 270 -24.58 6.16 5.39
C PRO A 270 -23.65 7.09 6.18
N GLU A 271 -22.63 6.52 6.84
CA GLU A 271 -21.63 7.26 7.63
C GLU A 271 -20.79 8.23 6.77
N ARG A 272 -20.54 7.84 5.52
CA ARG A 272 -19.80 8.66 4.57
C ARG A 272 -20.70 9.74 3.98
N LEU A 273 -21.93 9.39 3.61
CA LEU A 273 -22.92 10.33 3.06
C LEU A 273 -23.17 11.51 4.00
N GLY A 274 -23.34 11.26 5.31
CA GLY A 274 -23.53 12.32 6.31
C GLY A 274 -22.36 13.30 6.37
N LYS A 275 -21.11 12.81 6.34
CA LYS A 275 -19.90 13.66 6.31
C LYS A 275 -19.78 14.47 5.01
N TYR A 276 -20.09 13.86 3.87
CA TYR A 276 -20.01 14.55 2.57
C TYR A 276 -21.05 15.67 2.44
N VAL A 277 -22.30 15.45 2.87
CA VAL A 277 -23.35 16.48 2.84
C VAL A 277 -22.97 17.67 3.72
N ILE A 278 -22.41 17.43 4.91
CA ILE A 278 -21.93 18.51 5.77
C ILE A 278 -20.81 19.30 5.08
N HIS A 279 -19.84 18.60 4.48
CA HIS A 279 -18.68 19.24 3.86
C HIS A 279 -19.05 20.09 2.64
N THR A 280 -19.94 19.58 1.77
CA THR A 280 -20.45 20.33 0.61
C THR A 280 -21.28 21.54 1.03
N HIS A 281 -22.10 21.42 2.08
CA HIS A 281 -22.84 22.56 2.63
C HIS A 281 -21.91 23.65 3.18
N THR A 282 -20.86 23.28 3.93
CA THR A 282 -19.86 24.24 4.43
C THR A 282 -19.07 24.92 3.31
N HIS A 283 -18.68 24.19 2.26
CA HIS A 283 -17.99 24.79 1.10
C HIS A 283 -18.91 25.73 0.32
N THR A 284 -20.16 25.33 0.09
CA THR A 284 -21.14 26.17 -0.61
C THR A 284 -21.45 27.44 0.18
N HIS A 285 -21.61 27.35 1.51
CA HIS A 285 -21.79 28.53 2.36
C HIS A 285 -20.58 29.47 2.35
N THR A 286 -19.36 28.91 2.38
CA THR A 286 -18.13 29.70 2.37
C THR A 286 -17.95 30.41 1.03
N HIS A 287 -18.11 29.72 -0.10
CA HIS A 287 -18.06 30.32 -1.43
C HIS A 287 -19.16 31.36 -1.65
N THR A 288 -20.38 31.12 -1.17
CA THR A 288 -21.49 32.07 -1.27
C THR A 288 -21.18 33.34 -0.47
N HIS A 289 -20.69 33.23 0.77
CA HIS A 289 -20.28 34.39 1.57
C HIS A 289 -19.14 35.20 0.93
N THR A 290 -18.13 34.54 0.36
CA THR A 290 -17.02 35.22 -0.32
C THR A 290 -17.48 35.94 -1.59
N HIS A 291 -18.40 35.34 -2.38
CA HIS A 291 -18.95 35.99 -3.57
C HIS A 291 -19.87 37.18 -3.23
N THR A 292 -20.68 37.07 -2.17
CA THR A 292 -21.55 38.16 -1.72
C THR A 292 -20.72 39.37 -1.25
N HIS A 293 -19.69 39.17 -0.44
CA HIS A 293 -18.81 40.27 -0.01
C HIS A 293 -18.03 40.92 -1.15
N THR A 294 -17.63 40.13 -2.17
CA THR A 294 -16.88 40.65 -3.32
C THR A 294 -17.78 41.49 -4.25
N HIS A 295 -19.06 41.15 -4.41
CA HIS A 295 -20.00 41.96 -5.20
C HIS A 295 -20.51 43.21 -4.47
N THR A 296 -20.56 43.22 -3.13
CA THR A 296 -20.99 44.41 -2.37
C THR A 296 -19.97 45.55 -2.40
N HIS A 297 -18.68 45.27 -2.63
CA HIS A 297 -17.64 46.29 -2.67
C HIS A 297 -17.43 46.99 -4.03
N THR A 298 -18.15 46.60 -5.10
CA THR A 298 -17.95 47.16 -6.45
C THR A 298 -19.01 48.18 -6.88
N HIS A 299 -19.94 48.57 -6.01
CA HIS A 299 -21.05 49.50 -6.35
C HIS A 299 -21.12 50.78 -5.50
N THR A 300 -19.97 51.33 -5.10
CA THR A 300 -19.94 52.65 -4.44
C THR A 300 -18.73 53.45 -4.89
N GLN A 301 -18.79 53.95 -6.13
CA GLN A 301 -18.04 55.13 -6.57
C GLN A 301 -18.70 55.67 -7.84
N GLU A 302 -19.64 56.59 -7.67
CA GLU A 302 -19.86 57.80 -8.48
C GLU A 302 -20.42 58.88 -7.54
#